data_AF-A0A956V7E1-F1
#
_entry.id   AF-A0A956V7E1-F1
#
_cell.length_a   1.000
_cell.length_b   1.000
_cell.length_c   1.000
_cell.angle_alpha   90.00
_cell.angle_beta   90.00
_cell.angle_gamma   90.00
#
_symmetry.space_group_name_H-M   'P 1'
#
loop_
_entity.id
_entity.type
_entity.pdbx_description
1 polymer ?
#
loop_
_entity_poly.entity_id
_entity_poly.type
_entity_poly.pdbx_seq_one_letter_code
_entity_poly.pdbx_strand_id
1 'polypeptide(L)'
;MTFLRNGFWLSVLVMLTACVPSLDVDLRPVVEGNPPEVQVEGIPDMDINVLTALASGPLIDENLGSCITSDFQLNPQPYRVVGAPYRVVGAPYRVVGAEGQLETDYSAGLSPDYLSRYFLDSPFRELNLSAPSKDVAILILDEFGQNSFKLASDLFTPEDITAQMLVRFEKEGKSSHGALVMNHINGILAGLGTYTPAWVDEGRLEWTHEKGKKVILQAVAPADFNTAVVGQELERAILALKAEGLDTIVVNMSFIILPCSIVKDFVLNKLVYPSLFDYFDYLISENTREFMNEQGIPDFLSSEVSKRISDLILDQMRPVSPEGDPLRQTILANPDVFYIGAAGNFGRSVAAYPAYWDEVLAVSASSPLEKAEFSNEGTIMLTGAWFRLTNPLDLNGHALPVANLIYAGTSFAAPGVSLFSALELAASDPCRLFDWEETFQVRDLPLAEAVSQTCSN
;
A
#
# COMPACT_ATOMS: atom_id res chain seq x y z
N MET A 1 -52.68 22.67 50.77
CA MET A 1 -52.14 21.75 51.79
C MET A 1 -50.66 22.06 51.94
N THR A 2 -50.30 22.37 53.18
CA THR A 2 -49.09 23.05 53.65
C THR A 2 -48.07 22.02 54.16
N PHE A 3 -46.77 22.33 54.05
CA PHE A 3 -45.61 22.06 54.95
C PHE A 3 -44.32 21.93 54.09
N LEU A 4 -43.40 22.90 53.96
CA LEU A 4 -42.43 23.55 54.88
C LEU A 4 -41.37 22.64 55.53
N ARG A 5 -40.10 22.77 55.08
CA ARG A 5 -38.85 22.91 55.89
C ARG A 5 -37.64 23.10 54.94
N ASN A 6 -37.11 24.32 54.76
CA ASN A 6 -36.04 25.01 55.53
C ASN A 6 -34.70 24.26 55.65
N GLY A 7 -33.63 24.88 55.13
CA GLY A 7 -32.24 24.47 55.35
C GLY A 7 -31.21 25.29 54.55
N PHE A 8 -31.08 26.57 54.89
CA PHE A 8 -29.98 27.46 54.49
C PHE A 8 -28.67 26.98 55.13
N TRP A 9 -27.57 26.79 54.37
CA TRP A 9 -26.20 26.99 54.87
C TRP A 9 -25.27 27.45 53.73
N LEU A 10 -24.86 28.71 53.86
CA LEU A 10 -23.78 29.38 53.16
C LEU A 10 -22.46 28.82 53.73
N SER A 11 -21.48 28.46 52.89
CA SER A 11 -20.12 28.23 53.36
C SER A 11 -19.11 28.78 52.37
N VAL A 12 -18.44 29.81 52.87
CA VAL A 12 -17.34 30.60 52.35
C VAL A 12 -16.16 29.69 51.98
N LEU A 13 -15.69 29.76 50.73
CA LEU A 13 -14.40 29.20 50.35
C LEU A 13 -13.32 30.26 50.61
N VAL A 14 -12.61 30.10 51.72
CA VAL A 14 -11.45 30.91 52.10
C VAL A 14 -10.24 30.43 51.28
N MET A 15 -9.63 31.36 50.53
CA MET A 15 -8.29 31.18 50.00
C MET A 15 -7.30 31.09 51.16
N LEU A 16 -6.61 29.95 51.26
CA LEU A 16 -5.37 29.82 52.03
C LEU A 16 -4.24 29.48 51.05
N THR A 17 -3.48 30.52 50.74
CA THR A 17 -2.11 30.46 50.22
C THR A 17 -1.23 29.76 51.26
N ALA A 18 -0.89 28.50 51.01
CA ALA A 18 0.22 27.84 51.68
C ALA A 18 1.42 27.85 50.74
N CYS A 19 2.45 28.59 51.14
CA CYS A 19 3.78 28.54 50.55
C CYS A 19 4.33 27.12 50.68
N VAL A 20 4.48 26.42 49.55
CA VAL A 20 5.33 25.23 49.45
C VAL A 20 6.71 25.73 49.01
N PRO A 21 7.81 25.35 49.69
CA PRO A 21 9.14 25.70 49.22
C PRO A 21 9.37 25.03 47.87
N SER A 22 9.78 25.82 46.87
CA SER A 22 10.32 25.32 45.61
C SER A 22 11.58 24.50 45.93
N LEU A 23 11.42 23.17 45.92
CA LEU A 23 12.54 22.26 45.76
C LEU A 23 12.98 22.39 44.30
N ASP A 24 14.03 23.19 44.06
CA ASP A 24 14.88 23.08 42.87
C ASP A 24 15.52 21.69 42.90
N VAL A 25 14.79 20.71 42.38
CA VAL A 25 15.39 19.46 41.94
C VAL A 25 15.86 19.73 40.52
N ASP A 26 17.17 19.88 40.37
CA ASP A 26 17.91 19.85 39.11
C ASP A 26 17.65 18.48 38.45
N LEU A 27 16.48 18.33 37.81
CA LEU A 27 16.14 17.19 36.98
C LEU A 27 16.92 17.33 35.69
N ARG A 28 18.21 16.99 35.76
CA ARG A 28 18.96 16.61 34.58
C ARG A 28 18.22 15.42 33.95
N PRO A 29 17.94 15.43 32.64
CA PRO A 29 17.39 14.25 31.99
C PRO A 29 18.34 13.10 32.29
N VAL A 30 17.83 12.09 32.99
CA VAL A 30 18.47 10.79 33.04
C VAL A 30 18.45 10.35 31.58
N VAL A 31 19.60 10.47 30.93
CA VAL A 31 19.87 9.81 29.67
C VAL A 31 19.54 8.35 29.94
N GLU A 32 18.40 7.87 29.42
CA GLU A 32 18.14 6.46 29.26
C GLU A 32 19.26 5.95 28.36
N GLY A 33 20.34 5.51 28.98
CA GLY A 33 21.39 4.80 28.28
C GLY A 33 20.71 3.62 27.62
N ASN A 34 20.89 3.48 26.31
CA ASN A 34 20.52 2.27 25.59
C ASN A 34 20.94 1.08 26.48
N PRO A 35 20.02 0.12 26.76
CA PRO A 35 20.40 -1.06 27.52
C PRO A 35 21.64 -1.66 26.85
N PRO A 36 22.68 -2.04 27.62
CA PRO A 36 23.91 -2.53 27.04
C PRO A 36 23.55 -3.67 26.08
N GLU A 37 23.90 -3.50 24.80
CA GLU A 37 23.89 -4.60 23.85
C GLU A 37 24.75 -5.69 24.45
N VAL A 38 24.10 -6.72 24.98
CA VAL A 38 24.77 -7.91 25.44
C VAL A 38 25.29 -8.56 24.17
N GLN A 39 26.54 -8.28 23.82
CA GLN A 39 27.25 -9.07 22.83
C GLN A 39 27.32 -10.49 23.37
N VAL A 40 26.44 -11.35 22.87
CA VAL A 40 26.52 -12.78 23.12
C VAL A 40 27.75 -13.28 22.36
N GLU A 41 28.91 -13.24 23.02
CA GLU A 41 30.12 -13.91 22.53
C GLU A 41 29.78 -15.40 22.34
N GLY A 42 29.85 -15.89 21.10
CA GLY A 42 29.70 -17.32 20.80
C GLY A 42 28.78 -17.72 19.65
N ILE A 43 28.05 -16.79 19.01
CA ILE A 43 27.33 -17.09 17.76
C ILE A 43 28.27 -16.80 16.58
N PRO A 44 28.61 -17.80 15.73
CA PRO A 44 29.41 -17.57 14.53
C PRO A 44 28.77 -16.54 13.60
N ASP A 45 29.58 -15.83 12.81
CA ASP A 45 29.06 -14.99 11.73
C ASP A 45 28.25 -15.87 10.75
N MET A 46 27.04 -15.42 10.42
CA MET A 46 26.17 -16.09 9.47
C MET A 46 26.43 -15.54 8.07
N ASP A 47 26.74 -16.43 7.12
CA ASP A 47 26.77 -16.10 5.70
C ASP A 47 25.37 -16.27 5.10
N ILE A 48 24.98 -15.36 4.21
CA ILE A 48 23.72 -15.40 3.45
C ILE A 48 23.56 -16.72 2.69
N ASN A 49 24.67 -17.32 2.24
CA ASN A 49 24.69 -18.56 1.48
C ASN A 49 24.22 -19.79 2.28
N VAL A 50 24.01 -19.63 3.59
CA VAL A 50 23.50 -20.69 4.47
C VAL A 50 21.97 -20.78 4.43
N LEU A 51 21.28 -19.75 3.91
CA LEU A 51 19.83 -19.76 3.86
C LEU A 51 19.29 -20.68 2.75
N THR A 52 18.49 -21.65 3.14
CA THR A 52 17.89 -22.64 2.23
C THR A 52 16.41 -22.37 1.98
N ALA A 53 15.99 -22.56 0.73
CA ALA A 53 14.59 -22.55 0.33
C ALA A 53 13.90 -23.89 0.68
N LEU A 54 12.57 -23.88 0.72
CA LEU A 54 11.78 -25.09 1.01
C LEU A 54 11.94 -26.19 -0.05
N ALA A 55 12.03 -25.81 -1.32
CA ALA A 55 12.20 -26.74 -2.43
C ALA A 55 13.62 -27.34 -2.55
N SER A 56 14.49 -27.17 -1.54
CA SER A 56 15.93 -27.47 -1.53
C SER A 56 16.75 -26.64 -2.54
N GLY A 57 17.77 -25.93 -2.05
CA GLY A 57 18.56 -24.97 -2.82
C GLY A 57 18.76 -23.65 -2.06
N PRO A 58 19.53 -22.70 -2.62
CA PRO A 58 19.69 -21.38 -2.00
C PRO A 58 18.37 -20.64 -1.97
N LEU A 59 18.11 -19.89 -0.89
CA LEU A 59 16.94 -19.01 -0.78
C LEU A 59 16.88 -17.99 -1.93
N ILE A 60 18.05 -17.54 -2.39
CA ILE A 60 18.22 -16.59 -3.48
C ILE A 60 18.99 -17.27 -4.62
N ASP A 61 18.30 -17.51 -5.74
CA ASP A 61 18.91 -17.84 -7.02
C ASP A 61 18.99 -16.58 -7.89
N GLU A 62 20.19 -16.01 -8.00
CA GLU A 62 20.45 -14.80 -8.78
C GLU A 62 20.14 -14.98 -10.28
N ASN A 63 20.24 -16.21 -10.81
CA ASN A 63 19.99 -16.48 -12.23
C ASN A 63 18.51 -16.33 -12.60
N LEU A 64 17.61 -16.42 -11.61
CA LEU A 64 16.18 -16.21 -11.82
C LEU A 64 15.80 -14.72 -11.83
N GLY A 65 16.69 -13.84 -11.36
CA GLY A 65 16.47 -12.40 -11.28
C GLY A 65 15.37 -12.00 -10.30
N SER A 66 14.84 -10.79 -10.49
CA SER A 66 13.77 -10.21 -9.66
C SER A 66 12.41 -10.35 -10.35
N CYS A 67 11.37 -10.58 -9.56
CA CYS A 67 9.98 -10.70 -10.00
C CYS A 67 9.11 -9.66 -9.31
N ILE A 68 8.16 -9.09 -10.05
CA ILE A 68 7.06 -8.35 -9.44
C ILE A 68 6.08 -9.32 -8.79
N THR A 69 5.44 -8.90 -7.70
CA THR A 69 4.40 -9.67 -7.05
C THR A 69 3.43 -8.76 -6.31
N SER A 70 2.16 -9.15 -6.30
CA SER A 70 1.05 -8.36 -5.78
C SER A 70 0.55 -8.89 -4.43
N ASP A 71 -0.28 -8.11 -3.74
CA ASP A 71 -0.93 -8.56 -2.50
C ASP A 71 -1.81 -9.81 -2.70
N PHE A 72 -2.33 -10.00 -3.93
CA PHE A 72 -3.17 -11.15 -4.29
C PHE A 72 -2.32 -12.43 -4.36
N GLN A 73 -1.14 -12.31 -4.94
CA GLN A 73 -0.19 -13.42 -4.98
C GLN A 73 0.32 -13.76 -3.59
N LEU A 74 0.73 -12.75 -2.81
CA LEU A 74 1.42 -12.93 -1.53
C LEU A 74 0.50 -13.18 -0.33
N ASN A 75 -0.77 -12.76 -0.41
CA ASN A 75 -1.71 -12.77 0.72
C ASN A 75 -1.06 -12.27 2.04
N PRO A 76 -0.33 -11.14 2.09
CA PRO A 76 0.33 -10.71 3.32
C PRO A 76 -0.71 -10.40 4.42
N GLN A 77 -1.92 -10.01 4.02
CA GLN A 77 -3.10 -9.92 4.86
C GLN A 77 -4.29 -10.47 4.06
N PRO A 78 -5.17 -11.28 4.66
CA PRO A 78 -6.34 -11.78 3.95
C PRO A 78 -7.40 -10.69 3.74
N TYR A 79 -8.11 -10.72 2.61
CA TYR A 79 -9.32 -9.90 2.39
C TYR A 79 -10.27 -10.01 3.58
N ARG A 80 -10.98 -8.91 3.87
CA ARG A 80 -12.11 -8.94 4.80
C ARG A 80 -13.41 -9.00 4.00
N VAL A 81 -14.11 -10.11 4.12
CA VAL A 81 -15.53 -10.21 3.72
C VAL A 81 -16.37 -9.80 4.93
N VAL A 82 -17.18 -8.75 4.80
CA VAL A 82 -18.07 -8.29 5.87
C VAL A 82 -19.22 -9.28 6.03
N GLY A 83 -19.48 -9.80 7.25
CA GLY A 83 -20.62 -10.68 7.53
C GLY A 83 -20.32 -12.19 7.59
N ALA A 84 -19.10 -12.62 7.31
CA ALA A 84 -18.66 -13.98 7.63
C ALA A 84 -18.17 -14.05 9.10
N PRO A 85 -18.69 -14.95 9.97
CA PRO A 85 -18.14 -15.19 11.31
C PRO A 85 -16.76 -15.87 11.29
N TYR A 86 -16.11 -15.96 10.12
CA TYR A 86 -14.82 -16.58 9.95
C TYR A 86 -13.73 -15.51 9.97
N ARG A 87 -13.04 -15.44 11.13
CA ARG A 87 -11.65 -15.02 11.21
C ARG A 87 -10.89 -15.64 10.06
N VAL A 88 -10.27 -14.82 9.22
CA VAL A 88 -9.13 -15.33 8.48
C VAL A 88 -7.97 -15.35 9.48
N VAL A 89 -7.50 -16.56 9.78
CA VAL A 89 -6.42 -16.86 10.71
C VAL A 89 -5.14 -16.22 10.17
N GLY A 90 -4.44 -15.39 10.97
CA GLY A 90 -3.10 -14.91 10.61
C GLY A 90 -2.66 -13.53 11.15
N ALA A 91 -3.55 -12.62 11.56
CA ALA A 91 -3.15 -11.32 12.13
C ALA A 91 -3.80 -11.04 13.50
N PRO A 92 -3.06 -10.53 14.51
CA PRO A 92 -3.59 -10.34 15.85
C PRO A 92 -4.25 -8.97 16.00
N TYR A 93 -5.59 -8.89 15.88
CA TYR A 93 -6.31 -7.73 16.43
C TYR A 93 -7.50 -8.10 17.32
N ARG A 94 -7.49 -7.42 18.48
CA ARG A 94 -8.49 -7.44 19.56
C ARG A 94 -9.78 -6.77 19.09
N VAL A 95 -10.90 -7.43 19.34
CA VAL A 95 -12.16 -6.72 19.62
C VAL A 95 -12.14 -6.41 21.11
N VAL A 96 -11.92 -5.14 21.48
CA VAL A 96 -12.13 -4.69 22.87
C VAL A 96 -13.63 -4.60 23.09
N GLY A 97 -14.15 -5.49 23.93
CA GLY A 97 -15.51 -5.43 24.43
C GLY A 97 -15.50 -5.63 25.94
N ALA A 98 -15.21 -4.57 26.68
CA ALA A 98 -15.50 -4.50 28.10
C ALA A 98 -15.94 -3.06 28.40
N GLU A 99 -17.25 -2.82 28.33
CA GLU A 99 -17.91 -1.66 28.94
C GLU A 99 -17.70 -0.25 28.34
N GLY A 100 -17.64 -0.09 27.01
CA GLY A 100 -17.65 1.26 26.41
C GLY A 100 -17.92 1.26 24.91
N GLN A 101 -19.10 1.76 24.51
CA GLN A 101 -19.58 1.83 23.14
C GLN A 101 -18.72 2.73 22.23
N LEU A 102 -18.36 2.19 21.07
CA LEU A 102 -18.17 2.92 19.81
C LEU A 102 -19.12 2.29 18.78
N GLU A 103 -20.31 2.87 18.65
CA GLU A 103 -21.23 2.62 17.53
C GLU A 103 -20.92 3.62 16.41
N THR A 104 -20.10 3.24 15.42
CA THR A 104 -20.12 3.85 14.08
C THR A 104 -19.58 2.87 13.03
N ASP A 105 -20.49 2.31 12.23
CA ASP A 105 -20.44 2.07 10.77
C ASP A 105 -19.15 1.65 10.01
N TYR A 106 -18.08 1.17 10.65
CA TYR A 106 -16.94 0.55 9.96
C TYR A 106 -17.33 -0.71 9.14
N SER A 107 -18.54 -1.24 9.34
CA SER A 107 -19.13 -2.32 8.55
C SER A 107 -19.49 -1.94 7.11
N ALA A 108 -19.61 -0.65 6.78
CA ALA A 108 -20.05 -0.24 5.43
C ALA A 108 -18.91 -0.12 4.40
N GLY A 109 -17.67 0.07 4.85
CA GLY A 109 -16.52 0.40 3.99
C GLY A 109 -16.62 1.79 3.35
N LEU A 110 -15.47 2.41 3.06
CA LEU A 110 -15.40 3.65 2.29
C LEU A 110 -15.69 3.36 0.81
N SER A 111 -16.43 4.21 0.13
CA SER A 111 -16.46 4.12 -1.34
C SER A 111 -15.24 4.88 -1.91
N PRO A 112 -14.63 4.45 -3.02
CA PRO A 112 -13.47 5.15 -3.59
C PRO A 112 -13.70 6.63 -3.88
N ASP A 113 -14.95 7.03 -4.18
CA ASP A 113 -15.35 8.43 -4.37
C ASP A 113 -15.18 9.30 -3.10
N TYR A 114 -14.96 8.68 -1.93
CA TYR A 114 -14.57 9.37 -0.69
C TYR A 114 -13.33 10.24 -0.93
N LEU A 115 -12.32 9.73 -1.66
CA LEU A 115 -11.11 10.49 -1.95
C LEU A 115 -11.44 11.73 -2.79
N SER A 116 -12.26 11.58 -3.82
CA SER A 116 -12.72 12.68 -4.67
C SER A 116 -13.43 13.76 -3.85
N ARG A 117 -14.38 13.35 -3.00
CA ARG A 117 -15.11 14.26 -2.11
C ARG A 117 -14.19 14.94 -1.11
N TYR A 118 -13.26 14.20 -0.51
CA TYR A 118 -12.27 14.75 0.41
C TYR A 118 -11.46 15.88 -0.24
N PHE A 119 -10.97 15.69 -1.47
CA PHE A 119 -10.24 16.73 -2.18
C PHE A 119 -11.13 17.88 -2.70
N LEU A 120 -12.40 17.64 -3.03
CA LEU A 120 -13.35 18.67 -3.47
C LEU A 120 -13.90 19.54 -2.33
N ASP A 121 -14.12 18.95 -1.15
CA ASP A 121 -14.77 19.58 0.01
C ASP A 121 -13.77 20.20 1.01
N SER A 122 -12.51 19.78 0.96
CA SER A 122 -11.45 20.32 1.84
C SER A 122 -11.06 21.76 1.45
N PRO A 123 -10.43 22.55 2.35
CA PRO A 123 -9.71 23.79 2.00
C PRO A 123 -8.77 23.67 0.79
N PHE A 124 -8.43 22.45 0.35
CA PHE A 124 -7.79 22.17 -0.94
C PHE A 124 -8.67 22.48 -2.17
N ARG A 125 -9.81 23.16 -2.05
CA ARG A 125 -10.65 23.62 -3.17
C ARG A 125 -9.91 24.48 -4.21
N GLU A 126 -8.74 25.01 -3.83
CA GLU A 126 -7.80 25.71 -4.72
C GLU A 126 -6.98 24.76 -5.62
N LEU A 127 -7.00 23.45 -5.34
CA LEU A 127 -6.71 22.45 -6.36
C LEU A 127 -7.61 22.77 -7.53
N ASN A 128 -6.98 23.29 -8.59
CA ASN A 128 -7.65 23.46 -9.85
C ASN A 128 -7.76 22.08 -10.52
N LEU A 129 -8.41 21.11 -9.83
CA LEU A 129 -9.07 19.95 -10.47
C LEU A 129 -10.07 20.43 -11.53
N SER A 130 -10.34 21.74 -11.58
CA SER A 130 -11.01 22.38 -12.69
C SER A 130 -10.23 22.14 -13.98
N ALA A 131 -10.86 21.34 -14.83
CA ALA A 131 -10.51 20.96 -16.18
C ALA A 131 -9.01 20.90 -16.54
N PRO A 132 -8.52 19.71 -16.92
CA PRO A 132 -7.19 19.60 -17.52
C PRO A 132 -7.05 20.59 -18.68
N SER A 133 -5.84 21.10 -18.87
CA SER A 133 -5.47 21.94 -20.03
C SER A 133 -4.94 21.10 -21.20
N LYS A 134 -4.44 19.90 -20.90
CA LYS A 134 -3.92 18.90 -21.83
C LYS A 134 -4.40 17.51 -21.44
N ASP A 135 -4.26 16.57 -22.37
CA ASP A 135 -4.56 15.17 -22.10
C ASP A 135 -3.41 14.57 -21.28
N VAL A 136 -3.75 13.60 -20.41
CA VAL A 136 -2.79 12.91 -19.54
C VAL A 136 -3.06 11.41 -19.55
N ALA A 137 -1.99 10.63 -19.45
CA ALA A 137 -2.08 9.18 -19.38
C ALA A 137 -1.60 8.66 -18.02
N ILE A 138 -2.30 7.64 -17.52
CA ILE A 138 -1.91 6.85 -16.36
C ILE A 138 -1.72 5.42 -16.84
N LEU A 139 -0.47 4.97 -16.87
CA LEU A 139 -0.12 3.58 -17.07
C LEU A 139 -0.26 2.84 -15.75
N ILE A 140 -1.05 1.78 -15.72
CA ILE A 140 -1.20 0.90 -14.56
C ILE A 140 -0.37 -0.33 -14.86
N LEU A 141 0.84 -0.38 -14.30
CA LEU A 141 1.75 -1.50 -14.42
C LEU A 141 1.49 -2.47 -13.27
N ASP A 142 0.88 -3.61 -13.56
CA ASP A 142 0.44 -4.55 -12.55
C ASP A 142 0.18 -5.94 -13.13
N GLU A 143 -0.20 -6.89 -12.29
CA GLU A 143 -0.70 -8.20 -12.66
C GLU A 143 -2.18 -8.13 -13.07
N PHE A 144 -2.43 -8.29 -14.37
CA PHE A 144 -3.77 -8.38 -14.94
C PHE A 144 -4.24 -9.83 -15.21
N GLY A 145 -3.52 -10.85 -14.75
CA GLY A 145 -3.88 -12.26 -14.96
C GLY A 145 -3.98 -12.63 -16.45
N GLN A 146 -4.96 -13.45 -16.84
CA GLN A 146 -5.24 -13.78 -18.26
C GLN A 146 -5.89 -12.60 -19.01
N ASN A 147 -5.26 -11.41 -18.98
CA ASN A 147 -5.78 -10.16 -19.56
C ASN A 147 -7.13 -9.73 -18.99
N SER A 148 -7.33 -9.98 -17.69
CA SER A 148 -8.46 -9.51 -16.92
C SER A 148 -8.24 -8.03 -16.59
N PHE A 149 -8.53 -7.16 -17.54
CA PHE A 149 -8.44 -5.69 -17.39
C PHE A 149 -9.67 -5.09 -16.71
N LYS A 150 -10.76 -5.88 -16.63
CA LYS A 150 -12.03 -5.52 -16.00
C LYS A 150 -12.38 -6.57 -14.98
N LEU A 151 -13.12 -6.16 -13.96
CA LEU A 151 -13.73 -7.09 -13.03
C LEU A 151 -14.93 -7.73 -13.73
N ALA A 152 -15.04 -9.06 -13.65
CA ALA A 152 -16.20 -9.74 -14.22
C ALA A 152 -17.48 -9.26 -13.52
N SER A 153 -18.56 -9.08 -14.30
CA SER A 153 -19.88 -8.74 -13.75
C SER A 153 -20.36 -9.75 -12.70
N ASP A 154 -19.97 -11.02 -12.84
CA ASP A 154 -20.19 -12.10 -11.87
C ASP A 154 -19.71 -11.77 -10.45
N LEU A 155 -18.72 -10.88 -10.27
CA LEU A 155 -18.28 -10.41 -8.94
C LEU A 155 -19.34 -9.53 -8.27
N PHE A 156 -20.25 -8.93 -9.02
CA PHE A 156 -21.24 -7.98 -8.48
C PHE A 156 -22.63 -8.60 -8.31
N THR A 157 -22.84 -9.81 -8.81
CA THR A 157 -24.11 -10.55 -8.73
C THR A 157 -24.40 -11.22 -7.38
N PRO A 158 -23.44 -11.79 -6.63
CA PRO A 158 -23.76 -12.54 -5.43
C PRO A 158 -24.15 -11.60 -4.30
N GLU A 159 -25.19 -11.96 -3.55
CA GLU A 159 -25.57 -11.27 -2.31
C GLU A 159 -24.45 -11.38 -1.26
N ASP A 160 -23.74 -12.51 -1.24
CA ASP A 160 -22.58 -12.76 -0.38
C ASP A 160 -21.38 -13.32 -1.16
N ILE A 161 -20.31 -12.55 -1.30
CA ILE A 161 -19.00 -13.06 -1.70
C ILE A 161 -18.35 -13.79 -0.53
N THR A 162 -17.72 -14.94 -0.78
CA THR A 162 -16.88 -15.66 0.21
C THR A 162 -15.41 -15.60 -0.19
N ALA A 163 -14.50 -15.85 0.75
CA ALA A 163 -13.07 -15.94 0.45
C ALA A 163 -12.75 -17.02 -0.60
N GLN A 164 -13.44 -18.16 -0.56
CA GLN A 164 -13.26 -19.24 -1.55
C GLN A 164 -13.73 -18.80 -2.94
N MET A 165 -14.77 -17.97 -3.02
CA MET A 165 -15.22 -17.39 -4.30
C MET A 165 -14.21 -16.41 -4.85
N LEU A 166 -13.58 -15.57 -4.03
CA LEU A 166 -12.52 -14.65 -4.47
C LEU A 166 -11.33 -15.42 -5.07
N VAL A 167 -10.82 -16.43 -4.36
CA VAL A 167 -9.74 -17.30 -4.85
C VAL A 167 -10.14 -17.98 -6.16
N ARG A 168 -11.39 -18.41 -6.27
CA ARG A 168 -11.91 -19.01 -7.50
C ARG A 168 -11.97 -17.99 -8.64
N PHE A 169 -12.44 -16.78 -8.38
CA PHE A 169 -12.53 -15.72 -9.38
C PHE A 169 -11.16 -15.28 -9.90
N GLU A 170 -10.16 -15.20 -9.02
CA GLU A 170 -8.77 -14.98 -9.42
C GLU A 170 -8.27 -16.10 -10.35
N LYS A 171 -8.45 -17.36 -9.94
CA LYS A 171 -8.06 -18.53 -10.76
C LYS A 171 -8.79 -18.62 -12.10
N GLU A 172 -10.05 -18.19 -12.16
CA GLU A 172 -10.86 -18.13 -13.38
C GLU A 172 -10.57 -16.90 -14.24
N GLY A 173 -9.64 -16.01 -13.83
CA GLY A 173 -9.34 -14.77 -14.55
C GLY A 173 -10.50 -13.75 -14.52
N LYS A 174 -11.44 -13.91 -13.58
CA LYS A 174 -12.58 -13.00 -13.37
C LYS A 174 -12.22 -11.79 -12.52
N SER A 175 -11.11 -11.87 -11.78
CA SER A 175 -10.51 -10.78 -11.03
C SER A 175 -9.00 -10.85 -11.17
N SER A 176 -8.35 -9.70 -11.11
CA SER A 176 -6.90 -9.58 -10.97
C SER A 176 -6.59 -8.42 -10.02
N HIS A 177 -5.36 -8.35 -9.53
CA HIS A 177 -4.93 -7.21 -8.72
C HIS A 177 -4.97 -5.91 -9.54
N GLY A 178 -4.42 -5.93 -10.75
CA GLY A 178 -4.43 -4.79 -11.67
C GLY A 178 -5.85 -4.31 -12.03
N ALA A 179 -6.81 -5.21 -12.24
CA ALA A 179 -8.21 -4.82 -12.49
C ALA A 179 -8.84 -4.10 -11.29
N LEU A 180 -8.50 -4.49 -10.06
CA LEU A 180 -8.99 -3.81 -8.86
C LEU A 180 -8.34 -2.45 -8.67
N VAL A 181 -7.05 -2.33 -8.94
CA VAL A 181 -6.33 -1.04 -8.96
C VAL A 181 -6.96 -0.10 -10.00
N MET A 182 -7.19 -0.58 -11.23
CA MET A 182 -7.86 0.20 -12.27
C MET A 182 -9.28 0.57 -11.87
N ASN A 183 -10.05 -0.36 -11.30
CA ASN A 183 -11.39 -0.10 -10.79
C ASN A 183 -11.40 0.93 -9.65
N HIS A 184 -10.35 0.95 -8.82
CA HIS A 184 -10.20 1.93 -7.75
C HIS A 184 -10.01 3.35 -8.33
N ILE A 185 -9.11 3.53 -9.30
CA ILE A 185 -8.94 4.82 -10.01
C ILE A 185 -10.26 5.26 -10.66
N ASN A 186 -10.97 4.33 -11.32
CA ASN A 186 -12.27 4.59 -11.91
C ASN A 186 -13.31 5.06 -10.90
N GLY A 187 -13.29 4.52 -9.68
CA GLY A 187 -14.13 4.95 -8.58
C GLY A 187 -13.84 6.39 -8.13
N ILE A 188 -12.56 6.75 -8.05
CA ILE A 188 -12.15 8.12 -7.71
C ILE A 188 -12.54 9.09 -8.85
N LEU A 189 -12.27 8.74 -10.11
CA LEU A 189 -12.65 9.57 -11.27
C LEU A 189 -14.17 9.78 -11.37
N ALA A 190 -14.96 8.72 -11.18
CA ALA A 190 -16.42 8.82 -11.12
C ALA A 190 -16.89 9.80 -10.03
N GLY A 191 -16.22 9.78 -8.87
CA GLY A 191 -16.50 10.66 -7.74
C GLY A 191 -16.28 12.15 -8.03
N LEU A 192 -15.46 12.51 -9.03
CA LEU A 192 -15.26 13.91 -9.44
C LEU A 192 -16.49 14.48 -10.16
N GLY A 193 -17.33 13.63 -10.76
CA GLY A 193 -18.58 14.03 -11.41
C GLY A 193 -18.46 14.83 -12.72
N THR A 194 -17.24 15.18 -13.15
CA THR A 194 -16.97 16.00 -14.35
C THR A 194 -16.44 15.21 -15.55
N TYR A 195 -16.24 13.89 -15.38
CA TYR A 195 -15.69 13.02 -16.42
C TYR A 195 -16.70 11.96 -16.87
N THR A 196 -16.66 11.64 -18.16
CA THR A 196 -17.43 10.54 -18.76
C THR A 196 -16.47 9.46 -19.27
N PRO A 197 -16.61 8.21 -18.84
CA PRO A 197 -15.73 7.13 -19.27
C PRO A 197 -16.19 6.50 -20.61
N ALA A 198 -15.23 6.06 -21.41
CA ALA A 198 -15.46 5.28 -22.62
C ALA A 198 -14.32 4.25 -22.81
N TRP A 199 -14.68 2.97 -22.94
CA TRP A 199 -13.71 1.93 -23.30
C TRP A 199 -13.29 2.12 -24.75
N VAL A 200 -11.98 2.21 -24.97
CA VAL A 200 -11.40 2.24 -26.33
C VAL A 200 -11.11 0.84 -26.80
N ASP A 201 -10.56 0.01 -25.91
CA ASP A 201 -10.31 -1.41 -26.11
C ASP A 201 -10.40 -2.16 -24.76
N GLU A 202 -9.90 -3.39 -24.67
CA GLU A 202 -9.98 -4.20 -23.46
C GLU A 202 -9.12 -3.66 -22.31
N GLY A 203 -7.95 -3.08 -22.60
CA GLY A 203 -6.98 -2.62 -21.60
C GLY A 203 -6.91 -1.10 -21.44
N ARG A 204 -7.67 -0.35 -22.23
CA ARG A 204 -7.63 1.12 -22.27
C ARG A 204 -9.00 1.76 -22.09
N LEU A 205 -9.08 2.67 -21.13
CA LEU A 205 -10.27 3.45 -20.79
C LEU A 205 -9.96 4.94 -20.88
N GLU A 206 -10.79 5.70 -21.59
CA GLU A 206 -10.68 7.15 -21.68
C GLU A 206 -11.75 7.83 -20.85
N TRP A 207 -11.33 8.68 -19.92
CA TRP A 207 -12.20 9.57 -19.16
C TRP A 207 -12.15 10.97 -19.77
N THR A 208 -13.23 11.38 -20.43
CA THR A 208 -13.32 12.70 -21.06
C THR A 208 -13.97 13.68 -20.10
N HIS A 209 -13.23 14.73 -19.72
CA HIS A 209 -13.75 15.87 -18.97
C HIS A 209 -14.80 16.62 -19.79
N GLU A 210 -15.76 17.29 -19.15
CA GLU A 210 -16.76 18.16 -19.80
C GLU A 210 -16.18 19.27 -20.72
N LYS A 211 -14.89 19.58 -20.57
CA LYS A 211 -14.15 20.55 -21.42
C LYS A 211 -13.37 19.89 -22.57
N GLY A 212 -13.56 18.59 -22.79
CA GLY A 212 -13.00 17.83 -23.91
C GLY A 212 -11.59 17.27 -23.71
N LYS A 213 -10.95 17.49 -22.54
CA LYS A 213 -9.65 16.90 -22.21
C LYS A 213 -9.79 15.52 -21.59
N LYS A 214 -8.78 14.67 -21.78
CA LYS A 214 -8.85 13.26 -21.44
C LYS A 214 -7.87 12.87 -20.35
N VAL A 215 -8.32 11.98 -19.46
CA VAL A 215 -7.47 11.12 -18.63
C VAL A 215 -7.53 9.72 -19.23
N ILE A 216 -6.42 9.23 -19.73
CA ILE A 216 -6.30 7.91 -20.34
C ILE A 216 -5.79 6.94 -19.28
N LEU A 217 -6.54 5.91 -18.97
CA LEU A 217 -6.09 4.80 -18.13
C LEU A 217 -5.72 3.64 -19.05
N GLN A 218 -4.50 3.16 -18.97
CA GLN A 218 -4.03 2.06 -19.79
C GLN A 218 -3.31 1.02 -18.93
N ALA A 219 -3.79 -0.22 -19.00
CA ALA A 219 -3.14 -1.36 -18.40
C ALA A 219 -1.83 -1.68 -19.13
N VAL A 220 -0.78 -1.95 -18.36
CA VAL A 220 0.44 -2.58 -18.83
C VAL A 220 0.53 -3.94 -18.16
N ALA A 221 0.17 -4.97 -18.91
CA ALA A 221 0.08 -6.35 -18.43
C ALA A 221 1.25 -7.18 -18.99
N PRO A 222 2.34 -7.34 -18.23
CA PRO A 222 3.49 -8.09 -18.71
C PRO A 222 3.17 -9.59 -18.79
N ALA A 223 3.69 -10.26 -19.81
CA ALA A 223 3.46 -11.69 -20.03
C ALA A 223 4.19 -12.59 -19.02
N ASP A 224 5.22 -12.04 -18.36
CA ASP A 224 6.00 -12.67 -17.31
C ASP A 224 6.26 -11.60 -16.23
N PHE A 225 6.32 -12.02 -14.97
CA PHE A 225 6.56 -11.14 -13.83
C PHE A 225 8.04 -10.83 -13.60
N ASN A 226 8.96 -11.40 -14.37
CA ASN A 226 10.37 -11.03 -14.34
C ASN A 226 10.56 -9.54 -14.73
N THR A 227 11.29 -8.79 -13.91
CA THR A 227 11.52 -7.34 -14.07
C THR A 227 12.10 -6.94 -15.43
N ALA A 228 12.85 -7.81 -16.12
CA ALA A 228 13.31 -7.55 -17.48
C ALA A 228 12.16 -7.49 -18.49
N VAL A 229 11.20 -8.40 -18.37
CA VAL A 229 9.99 -8.40 -19.23
C VAL A 229 9.09 -7.23 -18.86
N VAL A 230 8.90 -6.99 -17.55
CA VAL A 230 8.12 -5.85 -17.04
C VAL A 230 8.68 -4.52 -17.57
N GLY A 231 10.00 -4.31 -17.52
CA GLY A 231 10.66 -3.11 -18.03
C GLY A 231 10.46 -2.93 -19.54
N GLN A 232 10.56 -3.99 -20.35
CA GLN A 232 10.32 -3.93 -21.79
C GLN A 232 8.87 -3.56 -22.14
N GLU A 233 7.90 -4.12 -21.42
CA GLU A 233 6.47 -3.83 -21.63
C GLU A 233 6.12 -2.39 -21.21
N LEU A 234 6.70 -1.93 -20.11
CA LEU A 234 6.59 -0.53 -19.67
C LEU A 234 7.17 0.43 -20.71
N GLU A 235 8.40 0.18 -21.19
CA GLU A 235 9.05 1.02 -22.20
C GLU A 235 8.20 1.11 -23.48
N ARG A 236 7.68 -0.04 -23.93
CA ARG A 236 6.80 -0.08 -25.11
C ARG A 236 5.52 0.73 -24.90
N ALA A 237 4.90 0.64 -23.74
CA ALA A 237 3.69 1.40 -23.41
C ALA A 237 3.96 2.91 -23.37
N ILE A 238 5.08 3.34 -22.77
CA ILE A 238 5.50 4.75 -22.74
C ILE A 238 5.72 5.28 -24.17
N LEU A 239 6.48 4.55 -25.00
CA LEU A 239 6.77 4.96 -26.37
C LEU A 239 5.49 5.03 -27.23
N ALA A 240 4.54 4.12 -27.03
CA ALA A 240 3.25 4.13 -27.72
C ALA A 240 2.45 5.40 -27.39
N LEU A 241 2.33 5.75 -26.11
CA LEU A 241 1.63 6.97 -25.68
C LEU A 241 2.32 8.23 -26.20
N LYS A 242 3.66 8.31 -26.13
CA LYS A 242 4.41 9.44 -26.70
C LYS A 242 4.20 9.56 -28.21
N ALA A 243 4.11 8.45 -28.94
CA ALA A 243 3.81 8.46 -30.38
C ALA A 243 2.38 8.97 -30.70
N GLU A 244 1.45 8.88 -29.75
CA GLU A 244 0.11 9.48 -29.83
C GLU A 244 0.08 10.97 -29.44
N GLY A 245 1.22 11.55 -29.02
CA GLY A 245 1.33 12.94 -28.58
C GLY A 245 0.98 13.17 -27.11
N LEU A 246 1.02 12.10 -26.29
CA LEU A 246 0.79 12.18 -24.85
C LEU A 246 2.13 12.28 -24.13
N ASP A 247 2.53 13.51 -23.83
CA ASP A 247 3.80 13.79 -23.17
C ASP A 247 3.69 13.79 -21.63
N THR A 248 2.46 13.77 -21.10
CA THR A 248 2.22 13.73 -19.64
C THR A 248 1.80 12.33 -19.25
N ILE A 249 2.73 11.57 -18.69
CA ILE A 249 2.55 10.16 -18.35
C ILE A 249 2.87 9.96 -16.88
N VAL A 250 1.95 9.31 -16.17
CA VAL A 250 2.13 8.82 -14.81
C VAL A 250 2.09 7.29 -14.83
N VAL A 251 2.99 6.63 -14.11
CA VAL A 251 3.01 5.18 -13.98
C VAL A 251 2.67 4.80 -12.54
N ASN A 252 1.57 4.08 -12.37
CA ASN A 252 1.22 3.45 -11.12
C ASN A 252 1.82 2.04 -11.05
N MET A 253 2.59 1.76 -9.99
CA MET A 253 3.20 0.47 -9.70
C MET A 253 2.69 -0.04 -8.35
N SER A 254 1.57 -0.75 -8.37
CA SER A 254 0.92 -1.28 -7.16
C SER A 254 1.36 -2.72 -6.85
N PHE A 255 2.66 -2.98 -6.95
CA PHE A 255 3.27 -4.27 -6.66
C PHE A 255 4.57 -4.06 -5.88
N ILE A 256 5.13 -5.14 -5.35
CA ILE A 256 6.50 -5.14 -4.83
C ILE A 256 7.41 -6.00 -5.71
N ILE A 257 8.72 -5.81 -5.57
CA ILE A 257 9.74 -6.63 -6.22
C ILE A 257 10.40 -7.51 -5.18
N LEU A 258 10.40 -8.82 -5.43
CA LEU A 258 11.13 -9.83 -4.67
C LEU A 258 12.01 -10.66 -5.61
N PRO A 259 13.03 -11.36 -5.10
CA PRO A 259 13.73 -12.39 -5.86
C PRO A 259 12.74 -13.43 -6.41
N CYS A 260 12.87 -13.77 -7.70
CA CYS A 260 11.98 -14.74 -8.34
C CYS A 260 12.03 -16.12 -7.67
N SER A 261 13.16 -16.48 -7.07
CA SER A 261 13.34 -17.71 -6.28
C SER A 261 12.38 -17.77 -5.09
N ILE A 262 12.30 -16.70 -4.28
CA ILE A 262 11.36 -16.60 -3.16
C ILE A 262 9.92 -16.68 -3.64
N VAL A 263 9.56 -15.92 -4.68
CA VAL A 263 8.18 -15.90 -5.21
C VAL A 263 7.76 -17.29 -5.67
N LYS A 264 8.64 -17.99 -6.43
CA LYS A 264 8.35 -19.33 -6.93
C LYS A 264 8.24 -20.36 -5.80
N ASP A 265 9.14 -20.32 -4.83
CA ASP A 265 9.13 -21.25 -3.70
C ASP A 265 7.87 -21.03 -2.84
N PHE A 266 7.48 -19.78 -2.58
CA PHE A 266 6.23 -19.46 -1.91
C PHE A 266 5.00 -19.99 -2.67
N VAL A 267 4.90 -19.70 -3.98
CA VAL A 267 3.75 -20.14 -4.79
C VAL A 267 3.60 -21.66 -4.79
N LEU A 268 4.71 -22.42 -4.84
CA LEU A 268 4.69 -23.88 -4.75
C LEU A 268 4.18 -24.39 -3.39
N ASN A 269 4.42 -23.62 -2.32
CA ASN A 269 4.08 -24.00 -0.95
C ASN A 269 2.85 -23.24 -0.38
N LYS A 270 2.17 -22.41 -1.17
CA LYS A 270 1.04 -21.55 -0.76
C LYS A 270 -0.15 -22.32 -0.17
N LEU A 271 -0.28 -23.61 -0.46
CA LEU A 271 -1.30 -24.47 0.16
C LEU A 271 -0.99 -24.83 1.62
N VAL A 272 0.29 -24.88 1.97
CA VAL A 272 0.77 -25.19 3.33
C VAL A 272 0.95 -23.90 4.13
N TYR A 273 1.44 -22.85 3.47
CA TYR A 273 1.63 -21.51 4.04
C TYR A 273 0.72 -20.51 3.31
N PRO A 274 -0.49 -20.23 3.82
CA PRO A 274 -1.48 -19.43 3.10
C PRO A 274 -1.08 -17.97 2.85
N SER A 275 -0.13 -17.45 3.63
CA SER A 275 0.43 -16.11 3.52
C SER A 275 1.95 -16.13 3.41
N LEU A 276 2.51 -15.06 2.82
CA LEU A 276 3.97 -14.87 2.77
C LEU A 276 4.59 -14.79 4.19
N PHE A 277 3.86 -14.27 5.18
CA PHE A 277 4.33 -14.25 6.57
C PHE A 277 4.42 -15.65 7.17
N ASP A 278 3.40 -16.50 6.97
CA ASP A 278 3.45 -17.89 7.44
C ASP A 278 4.63 -18.64 6.81
N TYR A 279 4.92 -18.35 5.53
CA TYR A 279 6.05 -18.89 4.81
C TYR A 279 7.38 -18.40 5.40
N PHE A 280 7.50 -17.11 5.75
CA PHE A 280 8.71 -16.59 6.38
C PHE A 280 8.92 -17.09 7.79
N ASP A 281 7.88 -17.14 8.62
CA ASP A 281 7.98 -17.68 9.99
C ASP A 281 8.49 -19.13 9.94
N TYR A 282 8.00 -19.90 8.97
CA TYR A 282 8.49 -21.24 8.72
C TYR A 282 9.95 -21.25 8.25
N LEU A 283 10.32 -20.45 7.24
CA LEU A 283 11.71 -20.36 6.78
C LEU A 283 12.67 -19.99 7.90
N ILE A 284 12.31 -19.01 8.73
CA ILE A 284 13.09 -18.58 9.90
C ILE A 284 13.26 -19.76 10.85
N SER A 285 12.18 -20.46 11.21
CA SER A 285 12.22 -21.60 12.12
C SER A 285 13.11 -22.74 11.60
N GLU A 286 12.96 -23.11 10.33
CA GLU A 286 13.75 -24.21 9.74
C GLU A 286 15.23 -23.85 9.62
N ASN A 287 15.55 -22.67 9.08
CA ASN A 287 16.93 -22.20 8.96
C ASN A 287 17.58 -22.01 10.34
N THR A 288 16.82 -21.58 11.35
CA THR A 288 17.31 -21.52 12.75
C THR A 288 17.69 -22.90 13.25
N ARG A 289 16.81 -23.89 13.07
CA ARG A 289 17.06 -25.25 13.53
C ARG A 289 18.25 -25.88 12.80
N GLU A 290 18.33 -25.71 11.48
CA GLU A 290 19.43 -26.21 10.66
C GLU A 290 20.76 -25.59 11.09
N PHE A 291 20.84 -24.26 11.13
CA PHE A 291 22.05 -23.54 11.54
C PHE A 291 22.50 -23.93 12.97
N MET A 292 21.57 -23.98 13.93
CA MET A 292 21.92 -24.38 15.30
C MET A 292 22.45 -25.80 15.39
N ASN A 293 21.87 -26.74 14.64
CA ASN A 293 22.32 -28.13 14.60
C ASN A 293 23.71 -28.25 13.97
N GLU A 294 23.97 -27.54 12.86
CA GLU A 294 25.26 -27.57 12.16
C GLU A 294 26.38 -26.95 12.99
N GLN A 295 26.09 -25.83 13.68
CA GLN A 295 27.06 -25.10 14.48
C GLN A 295 27.16 -25.60 15.94
N GLY A 296 26.32 -26.56 16.35
CA GLY A 296 26.28 -27.06 17.72
C GLY A 296 25.87 -26.01 18.75
N ILE A 297 24.99 -25.07 18.37
CA ILE A 297 24.54 -23.96 19.22
C ILE A 297 23.47 -24.45 20.21
N PRO A 298 23.60 -24.17 21.51
CA PRO A 298 22.60 -24.57 22.51
C PRO A 298 21.21 -23.92 22.32
N ASP A 299 20.15 -24.67 22.64
CA ASP A 299 18.74 -24.25 22.50
C ASP A 299 18.39 -22.91 23.17
N PHE A 300 19.06 -22.55 24.26
CA PHE A 300 18.79 -21.28 24.98
C PHE A 300 19.17 -20.03 24.17
N LEU A 301 19.94 -20.18 23.08
CA LEU A 301 20.28 -19.10 22.15
C LEU A 301 19.34 -19.05 20.93
N SER A 302 18.32 -19.92 20.85
CA SER A 302 17.42 -20.02 19.70
C SER A 302 16.74 -18.70 19.34
N SER A 303 16.33 -17.89 20.32
CA SER A 303 15.70 -16.59 20.05
C SER A 303 16.66 -15.59 19.40
N GLU A 304 17.93 -15.59 19.81
CA GLU A 304 18.95 -14.68 19.26
C GLU A 304 19.35 -15.10 17.85
N VAL A 305 19.54 -16.41 17.62
CA VAL A 305 19.81 -16.96 16.28
C VAL A 305 18.63 -16.71 15.35
N SER A 306 17.40 -16.97 15.81
CA SER A 306 16.19 -16.75 15.03
C SER A 306 16.02 -15.29 14.63
N LYS A 307 16.33 -14.36 15.54
CA LYS A 307 16.34 -12.92 15.22
C LYS A 307 17.35 -12.59 14.12
N ARG A 308 18.59 -13.07 14.21
CA ARG A 308 19.62 -12.84 13.18
C ARG A 308 19.23 -13.42 11.83
N ILE A 309 18.64 -14.62 11.80
CA ILE A 309 18.15 -15.25 10.57
C ILE A 309 16.97 -14.46 9.99
N SER A 310 16.06 -14.00 10.84
CA SER A 310 14.96 -13.13 10.42
C SER A 310 15.49 -11.86 9.77
N ASP A 311 16.47 -11.19 10.38
CA ASP A 311 17.11 -9.98 9.83
C ASP A 311 17.78 -10.26 8.47
N LEU A 312 18.47 -11.41 8.34
CA LEU A 312 19.09 -11.81 7.07
C LEU A 312 18.06 -12.11 5.97
N ILE A 313 17.01 -12.87 6.27
CA ILE A 313 15.93 -13.16 5.33
C ILE A 313 15.25 -11.85 4.88
N LEU A 314 14.99 -10.93 5.82
CA LEU A 314 14.39 -9.63 5.52
C LEU A 314 15.29 -8.74 4.67
N ASP A 315 16.62 -8.80 4.82
CA ASP A 315 17.58 -8.14 3.93
C ASP A 315 17.56 -8.75 2.52
N GLN A 316 17.25 -10.05 2.42
CA GLN A 316 17.10 -10.75 1.14
C GLN A 316 15.77 -10.53 0.44
N MET A 317 14.82 -9.82 1.07
CA MET A 317 13.58 -9.41 0.42
C MET A 317 13.74 -8.19 -0.52
N ARG A 318 14.95 -7.96 -1.02
CA ARG A 318 15.25 -6.93 -2.03
C ARG A 318 15.40 -7.57 -3.41
N PRO A 319 15.26 -6.81 -4.51
CA PRO A 319 15.60 -7.29 -5.85
C PRO A 319 17.00 -7.90 -5.88
N VAL A 320 17.25 -8.88 -6.76
CA VAL A 320 18.55 -9.57 -6.87
C VAL A 320 19.69 -8.56 -7.10
N SER A 321 19.43 -7.51 -7.87
CA SER A 321 20.37 -6.42 -8.11
C SER A 321 19.59 -5.09 -8.06
N PRO A 322 19.41 -4.46 -6.89
CA PRO A 322 18.55 -3.28 -6.75
C PRO A 322 18.95 -2.09 -7.63
N GLU A 323 20.25 -1.87 -7.86
CA GLU A 323 20.77 -0.80 -8.70
C GLU A 323 20.74 -1.15 -10.19
N GLY A 324 21.08 -2.40 -10.51
CA GLY A 324 21.08 -2.93 -11.88
C GLY A 324 19.74 -3.53 -12.33
N ASP A 325 18.66 -3.36 -11.55
CA ASP A 325 17.38 -4.01 -11.84
C ASP A 325 16.85 -3.50 -13.20
N PRO A 326 16.49 -4.40 -14.14
CA PRO A 326 16.06 -3.99 -15.47
C PRO A 326 14.88 -3.01 -15.49
N LEU A 327 13.92 -3.15 -14.56
CA LEU A 327 12.81 -2.22 -14.47
C LEU A 327 13.28 -0.82 -14.02
N ARG A 328 14.24 -0.75 -13.08
CA ARG A 328 14.85 0.53 -12.69
C ARG A 328 15.58 1.19 -13.85
N GLN A 329 16.29 0.41 -14.66
CA GLN A 329 16.97 0.94 -15.85
C GLN A 329 15.98 1.55 -16.85
N THR A 330 14.81 0.92 -17.04
CA THR A 330 13.72 1.52 -17.85
C THR A 330 13.20 2.84 -17.25
N ILE A 331 13.02 2.89 -15.92
CA ILE A 331 12.60 4.10 -15.20
C ILE A 331 13.61 5.24 -15.42
N LEU A 332 14.90 4.96 -15.20
CA LEU A 332 15.99 5.92 -15.40
C LEU A 332 16.12 6.40 -16.85
N ALA A 333 15.78 5.56 -17.82
CA ALA A 333 15.80 5.91 -19.24
C ALA A 333 14.64 6.84 -19.66
N ASN A 334 13.61 7.02 -18.82
CA ASN A 334 12.43 7.83 -19.11
C ASN A 334 12.19 8.87 -17.99
N PRO A 335 13.11 9.83 -17.79
CA PRO A 335 13.05 10.77 -16.66
C PRO A 335 11.88 11.77 -16.73
N ASP A 336 11.21 11.87 -17.88
CA ASP A 336 10.04 12.72 -18.11
C ASP A 336 8.70 12.06 -17.70
N VAL A 337 8.75 10.81 -17.22
CA VAL A 337 7.60 10.05 -16.74
C VAL A 337 7.57 10.07 -15.21
N PHE A 338 6.39 10.25 -14.62
CA PHE A 338 6.25 10.27 -13.16
C PHE A 338 5.89 8.88 -12.60
N TYR A 339 6.76 8.33 -11.76
CA TYR A 339 6.62 6.96 -11.23
C TYR A 339 6.14 6.97 -9.79
N ILE A 340 5.09 6.20 -9.50
CA ILE A 340 4.48 6.09 -8.17
C ILE A 340 4.37 4.62 -7.79
N GLY A 341 4.90 4.27 -6.62
CA GLY A 341 4.94 2.91 -6.11
C GLY A 341 4.17 2.75 -4.80
N ALA A 342 3.45 1.64 -4.65
CA ALA A 342 2.88 1.25 -3.37
C ALA A 342 4.01 0.87 -2.38
N ALA A 343 3.99 1.41 -1.16
CA ALA A 343 5.06 1.19 -0.19
C ALA A 343 5.14 -0.27 0.32
N GLY A 344 4.07 -1.06 0.19
CA GLY A 344 3.97 -2.44 0.65
C GLY A 344 3.20 -2.58 1.96
N ASN A 345 2.69 -3.79 2.22
CA ASN A 345 1.77 -4.07 3.34
C ASN A 345 2.43 -4.92 4.44
N PHE A 346 3.67 -4.59 4.81
CA PHE A 346 4.44 -5.37 5.79
C PHE A 346 4.62 -4.68 7.15
N GLY A 347 4.01 -3.51 7.37
CA GLY A 347 4.16 -2.74 8.61
C GLY A 347 5.61 -2.30 8.87
N ARG A 348 6.45 -2.25 7.84
CA ARG A 348 7.88 -1.94 7.98
C ARG A 348 8.13 -0.44 8.05
N SER A 349 9.26 -0.06 8.64
CA SER A 349 9.71 1.33 8.72
C SER A 349 10.28 1.88 7.40
N VAL A 350 10.22 1.11 6.31
CA VAL A 350 10.75 1.44 4.98
C VAL A 350 9.82 0.88 3.90
N ALA A 351 9.79 1.54 2.74
CA ALA A 351 9.07 1.06 1.57
C ALA A 351 9.72 -0.20 0.98
N ALA A 352 8.92 -1.02 0.30
CA ALA A 352 9.41 -2.09 -0.56
C ALA A 352 9.80 -1.55 -1.94
N TYR A 353 10.65 -2.27 -2.68
CA TYR A 353 10.90 -1.98 -4.08
C TYR A 353 9.63 -2.27 -4.92
N PRO A 354 9.31 -1.49 -5.98
CA PRO A 354 10.10 -0.41 -6.55
C PRO A 354 9.97 0.93 -5.82
N ALA A 355 9.01 1.08 -4.91
CA ALA A 355 8.76 2.33 -4.19
C ALA A 355 9.97 2.83 -3.37
N TYR A 356 10.86 1.93 -2.95
CA TYR A 356 12.10 2.30 -2.27
C TYR A 356 13.12 3.05 -3.15
N TRP A 357 13.01 2.98 -4.49
CA TRP A 357 13.93 3.69 -5.38
C TRP A 357 13.70 5.20 -5.33
N ASP A 358 14.77 5.98 -5.36
CA ASP A 358 14.71 7.45 -5.33
C ASP A 358 13.90 8.03 -6.50
N GLU A 359 13.84 7.32 -7.62
CA GLU A 359 13.10 7.72 -8.82
C GLU A 359 11.58 7.47 -8.71
N VAL A 360 11.12 6.83 -7.63
CA VAL A 360 9.74 6.39 -7.46
C VAL A 360 9.13 7.02 -6.21
N LEU A 361 7.99 7.68 -6.37
CA LEU A 361 7.23 8.22 -5.24
C LEU A 361 6.58 7.08 -4.43
N ALA A 362 7.09 6.83 -3.22
CA ALA A 362 6.53 5.81 -2.33
C ALA A 362 5.26 6.26 -1.61
N VAL A 363 4.21 5.45 -1.69
CA VAL A 363 2.88 5.76 -1.11
C VAL A 363 2.48 4.76 -0.04
N SER A 364 2.32 5.25 1.19
CA SER A 364 1.73 4.57 2.34
C SER A 364 0.20 4.66 2.35
N ALA A 365 -0.43 3.74 3.08
CA ALA A 365 -1.87 3.70 3.29
C ALA A 365 -2.26 4.15 4.71
N SER A 366 -3.26 5.03 4.79
CA SER A 366 -3.96 5.34 6.05
C SER A 366 -5.29 4.59 6.17
N SER A 367 -5.77 4.49 7.42
CA SER A 367 -7.07 3.96 7.83
C SER A 367 -7.79 4.92 8.78
N PRO A 368 -8.77 5.69 8.29
CA PRO A 368 -8.67 6.60 7.14
C PRO A 368 -7.75 7.81 7.37
N LEU A 369 -7.43 8.14 8.62
CA LEU A 369 -6.60 9.31 8.97
C LEU A 369 -5.29 8.93 9.64
N GLU A 370 -5.23 7.78 10.31
CA GLU A 370 -4.01 7.26 10.92
C GLU A 370 -3.34 6.28 9.95
N LYS A 371 -2.01 6.17 10.00
CA LYS A 371 -1.29 5.16 9.22
C LYS A 371 -1.86 3.78 9.52
N ALA A 372 -2.19 3.02 8.48
CA ALA A 372 -2.66 1.65 8.66
C ALA A 372 -1.51 0.79 9.19
N GLU A 373 -1.78 -0.09 10.16
CA GLU A 373 -0.74 -0.90 10.83
C GLU A 373 0.00 -1.82 9.86
N PHE A 374 -0.67 -2.28 8.80
CA PHE A 374 -0.04 -3.06 7.74
C PHE A 374 0.81 -2.19 6.80
N SER A 375 0.63 -0.87 6.75
CA SER A 375 1.33 -0.04 5.78
C SER A 375 2.81 0.06 6.12
N ASN A 376 3.66 -0.21 5.14
CA ASN A 376 5.04 0.24 5.20
C ASN A 376 5.10 1.78 5.24
N GLU A 377 6.19 2.32 5.76
CA GLU A 377 6.53 3.74 5.60
C GLU A 377 6.79 4.05 4.13
N GLY A 378 6.38 5.24 3.72
CA GLY A 378 6.50 5.76 2.37
C GLY A 378 6.82 7.24 2.46
N THR A 379 7.11 7.83 1.30
CA THR A 379 7.38 9.25 1.19
C THR A 379 6.12 10.01 1.58
N ILE A 380 4.96 9.58 1.09
CA ILE A 380 3.67 10.22 1.33
C ILE A 380 2.62 9.19 1.75
N MET A 381 1.49 9.66 2.29
CA MET A 381 0.39 8.81 2.73
C MET A 381 -0.96 9.27 2.15
N LEU A 382 -1.78 8.32 1.71
CA LEU A 382 -3.18 8.56 1.32
C LEU A 382 -4.07 7.46 1.92
N THR A 383 -5.37 7.73 2.08
CA THR A 383 -6.34 6.69 2.49
C THR A 383 -6.29 5.53 1.50
N GLY A 384 -5.86 4.37 2.00
CA GLY A 384 -5.71 3.12 1.24
C GLY A 384 -6.47 1.95 1.86
N ALA A 385 -7.19 2.18 2.97
CA ALA A 385 -7.79 1.11 3.76
C ALA A 385 -9.33 1.15 3.81
N TRP A 386 -9.89 -0.05 3.81
CA TRP A 386 -11.30 -0.37 4.00
C TRP A 386 -12.25 0.19 2.94
N PHE A 387 -11.83 0.15 1.68
CA PHE A 387 -12.69 0.50 0.56
C PHE A 387 -13.63 -0.63 0.19
N ARG A 388 -14.91 -0.32 0.03
CA ARG A 388 -15.92 -1.21 -0.54
C ARG A 388 -15.72 -1.35 -2.03
N LEU A 389 -15.86 -2.56 -2.56
CA LEU A 389 -15.85 -2.78 -3.99
C LEU A 389 -17.13 -2.22 -4.64
N THR A 390 -16.94 -1.15 -5.40
CA THR A 390 -17.98 -0.48 -6.21
C THR A 390 -17.83 -0.82 -7.68
N ASN A 391 -18.93 -0.78 -8.44
CA ASN A 391 -18.88 -0.73 -9.90
C ASN A 391 -19.15 0.71 -10.38
N PRO A 392 -18.11 1.55 -10.51
CA PRO A 392 -18.30 2.95 -10.88
C PRO A 392 -18.93 3.06 -12.27
N LEU A 393 -20.05 3.79 -12.37
CA LEU A 393 -20.76 4.08 -13.63
C LEU A 393 -21.04 2.83 -14.49
N ASP A 394 -21.29 1.68 -13.86
CA ASP A 394 -21.57 0.42 -14.54
C ASP A 394 -20.43 -0.09 -15.46
N LEU A 395 -19.19 0.32 -15.22
CA LEU A 395 -18.04 -0.01 -16.09
C LEU A 395 -17.75 -1.51 -16.21
N ASN A 396 -18.19 -2.31 -15.23
CA ASN A 396 -18.07 -3.76 -15.18
C ASN A 396 -19.39 -4.50 -15.49
N GLY A 397 -20.42 -3.82 -16.03
CA GLY A 397 -21.67 -4.45 -16.48
C GLY A 397 -22.59 -4.98 -15.37
N HIS A 398 -22.60 -4.31 -14.21
CA HIS A 398 -23.55 -4.53 -13.13
C HIS A 398 -23.87 -3.24 -12.33
N ALA A 399 -25.14 -2.85 -12.20
CA ALA A 399 -25.51 -1.54 -11.64
C ALA A 399 -25.26 -1.35 -10.13
N LEU A 400 -25.08 -2.43 -9.36
CA LEU A 400 -24.96 -2.37 -7.90
C LEU A 400 -23.54 -2.66 -7.41
N PRO A 401 -23.08 -1.98 -6.33
CA PRO A 401 -21.83 -2.32 -5.66
C PRO A 401 -21.93 -3.68 -4.98
N VAL A 402 -20.77 -4.34 -4.77
CA VAL A 402 -20.73 -5.61 -4.03
C VAL A 402 -21.14 -5.34 -2.57
N ALA A 403 -22.04 -6.16 -2.03
CA ALA A 403 -22.60 -5.94 -0.70
C ALA A 403 -21.56 -6.05 0.42
N ASN A 404 -20.65 -7.01 0.32
CA ASN A 404 -19.87 -7.48 1.46
C ASN A 404 -18.35 -7.61 1.21
N LEU A 405 -17.83 -6.98 0.15
CA LEU A 405 -16.39 -7.02 -0.16
C LEU A 405 -15.73 -5.67 0.12
N ILE A 406 -14.79 -5.67 1.07
CA ILE A 406 -13.91 -4.55 1.35
C ILE A 406 -12.44 -4.94 1.13
N TYR A 407 -11.64 -3.99 0.66
CA TYR A 407 -10.22 -4.15 0.41
C TYR A 407 -9.42 -3.02 1.04
N ALA A 408 -8.15 -3.27 1.28
CA ALA A 408 -7.22 -2.36 1.93
C ALA A 408 -5.80 -2.68 1.46
N GLY A 409 -4.93 -1.66 1.42
CA GLY A 409 -3.53 -1.83 1.04
C GLY A 409 -2.92 -0.53 0.52
N THR A 410 -1.58 -0.44 0.57
CA THR A 410 -0.83 0.62 -0.12
C THR A 410 -1.12 0.64 -1.62
N SER A 411 -1.45 -0.52 -2.19
CA SER A 411 -1.92 -0.73 -3.57
C SER A 411 -3.23 0.00 -3.90
N PHE A 412 -3.94 0.52 -2.89
CA PHE A 412 -5.14 1.34 -3.06
C PHE A 412 -4.97 2.78 -2.56
N ALA A 413 -3.82 3.11 -1.96
CA ALA A 413 -3.41 4.50 -1.74
C ALA A 413 -2.67 5.06 -2.97
N ALA A 414 -1.73 4.29 -3.53
CA ALA A 414 -0.94 4.65 -4.70
C ALA A 414 -1.78 5.08 -5.92
N PRO A 415 -2.91 4.44 -6.25
CA PRO A 415 -3.69 4.82 -7.43
C PRO A 415 -4.38 6.19 -7.27
N GLY A 416 -4.76 6.57 -6.05
CA GLY A 416 -5.28 7.90 -5.76
C GLY A 416 -4.20 8.97 -5.98
N VAL A 417 -2.99 8.73 -5.45
CA VAL A 417 -1.82 9.58 -5.71
C VAL A 417 -1.52 9.70 -7.21
N SER A 418 -1.56 8.59 -7.96
CA SER A 418 -1.35 8.59 -9.41
C SER A 418 -2.37 9.45 -10.15
N LEU A 419 -3.65 9.36 -9.77
CA LEU A 419 -4.69 10.18 -10.38
C LEU A 419 -4.48 11.67 -10.08
N PHE A 420 -4.30 12.04 -8.83
CA PHE A 420 -4.17 13.47 -8.48
C PHE A 420 -2.89 14.08 -9.05
N SER A 421 -1.79 13.33 -9.11
CA SER A 421 -0.56 13.76 -9.78
C SER A 421 -0.78 13.96 -11.27
N ALA A 422 -1.50 13.04 -11.94
CA ALA A 422 -1.84 13.17 -13.36
C ALA A 422 -2.69 14.42 -13.64
N LEU A 423 -3.71 14.68 -12.80
CA LEU A 423 -4.57 15.85 -12.93
C LEU A 423 -3.79 17.16 -12.73
N GLU A 424 -2.89 17.21 -11.75
CA GLU A 424 -2.02 18.37 -11.52
C GLU A 424 -1.09 18.63 -12.70
N LEU A 425 -0.41 17.58 -13.17
CA LEU A 425 0.50 17.70 -14.32
C LEU A 425 -0.24 18.14 -15.59
N ALA A 426 -1.55 17.84 -15.69
CA ALA A 426 -2.41 18.24 -16.79
C ALA A 426 -2.98 19.67 -16.66
N ALA A 427 -2.86 20.32 -15.49
CA ALA A 427 -3.36 21.68 -15.26
C ALA A 427 -2.64 22.71 -16.15
N SER A 428 -3.27 23.88 -16.36
CA SER A 428 -2.71 24.96 -17.20
C SER A 428 -1.51 25.65 -16.58
N ASP A 429 -1.39 25.57 -15.26
CA ASP A 429 -0.29 26.07 -14.46
C ASP A 429 0.11 24.92 -13.53
N PRO A 430 0.82 23.91 -14.08
CA PRO A 430 1.20 22.75 -13.31
C PRO A 430 2.08 23.20 -12.14
N CYS A 431 1.99 22.48 -11.03
CA CYS A 431 2.79 22.69 -9.83
C CYS A 431 2.32 23.82 -8.90
N ARG A 432 1.07 24.28 -9.04
CA ARG A 432 0.42 25.20 -8.07
C ARG A 432 0.10 24.54 -6.74
N LEU A 433 0.01 23.22 -6.73
CA LEU A 433 -0.20 22.47 -5.51
C LEU A 433 0.89 22.66 -4.44
N PHE A 434 2.02 23.31 -4.76
CA PHE A 434 3.29 23.04 -4.10
C PHE A 434 4.07 24.26 -3.56
N ASP A 435 3.43 25.41 -3.36
CA ASP A 435 4.09 26.61 -2.81
C ASP A 435 3.70 26.85 -1.33
N TRP A 436 4.00 25.88 -0.46
CA TRP A 436 3.67 25.95 0.98
C TRP A 436 4.95 25.83 1.84
N GLU A 437 5.51 26.97 2.21
CA GLU A 437 6.50 27.06 3.29
C GLU A 437 5.85 26.89 4.68
N GLU A 438 6.62 26.32 5.61
CA GLU A 438 6.44 26.25 7.07
C GLU A 438 5.59 25.08 7.64
N THR A 439 6.18 23.89 7.80
CA THR A 439 6.82 23.43 9.05
C THR A 439 7.19 21.94 8.97
N PHE A 440 8.47 21.65 9.20
CA PHE A 440 9.11 20.34 9.17
C PHE A 440 9.02 19.61 10.51
N GLN A 441 8.71 18.30 10.51
CA GLN A 441 9.52 17.22 11.11
C GLN A 441 9.09 15.82 10.59
N VAL A 442 9.98 15.19 9.80
CA VAL A 442 10.29 13.74 9.65
C VAL A 442 9.16 12.73 9.35
N ARG A 443 9.25 12.06 8.18
CA ARG A 443 8.34 11.01 7.65
C ARG A 443 6.91 11.56 7.46
N ASP A 444 6.14 11.02 6.51
CA ASP A 444 4.86 11.61 6.06
C ASP A 444 5.02 12.96 5.32
N LEU A 445 5.77 13.00 4.21
CA LEU A 445 5.67 14.15 3.30
C LEU A 445 4.22 14.24 2.78
N PRO A 446 3.61 15.42 2.74
CA PRO A 446 2.37 15.60 1.98
C PRO A 446 2.66 15.29 0.50
N LEU A 447 1.66 14.78 -0.23
CA LEU A 447 1.68 14.64 -1.71
C LEU A 447 2.26 15.88 -2.41
N ALA A 448 2.11 17.04 -1.76
CA ALA A 448 2.65 18.31 -2.15
C ALA A 448 4.17 18.33 -2.38
N GLU A 449 4.95 17.96 -1.37
CA GLU A 449 6.41 18.15 -1.42
C GLU A 449 7.09 17.18 -2.40
N ALA A 450 6.55 15.96 -2.52
CA ALA A 450 7.11 14.95 -3.39
C ALA A 450 6.93 15.22 -4.90
N VAL A 451 5.81 15.82 -5.30
CA VAL A 451 5.57 16.17 -6.71
C VAL A 451 6.31 17.47 -7.09
N SER A 452 6.53 18.38 -6.13
CA SER A 452 7.29 19.63 -6.32
C SER A 452 8.74 19.41 -6.76
N GLN A 453 9.37 18.34 -6.27
CA GLN A 453 10.75 17.97 -6.63
C GLN A 453 10.86 17.53 -8.09
N THR A 454 9.80 16.97 -8.65
CA THR A 454 9.73 16.57 -10.07
C THR A 454 9.50 17.76 -10.99
N CYS A 455 8.82 18.80 -10.51
CA CYS A 455 8.61 20.04 -11.26
C CYS A 455 9.85 20.93 -11.42
N SER A 456 10.95 20.58 -10.73
CA SER A 456 12.17 21.38 -10.64
C SER A 456 13.35 20.83 -11.47
N ASN A 457 13.14 19.73 -12.20
CA ASN A 457 14.04 19.18 -13.22
C ASN A 457 13.38 19.25 -14.60
#